data_AF-A0A5C3MXU5-F1
#
_entry.id   AF-A0A5C3MXU5-F1
#
_cell.length_a   1.000
_cell.length_b   1.000
_cell.length_c   1.000
_cell.angle_alpha   90.00
_cell.angle_beta   90.00
_cell.angle_gamma   90.00
#
_symmetry.space_group_name_H-M   'P 1'
#
loop_
_entity.id
_entity.type
_entity.pdbx_description
1 polymer ?
#
loop_
_entity_poly.entity_id
_entity_poly.type
_entity_poly.pdbx_seq_one_letter_code
_entity_poly.pdbx_strand_id
1 'polypeptide(L)'
;MLREVLKRQNKMEKEIQTLRKQVASNQTIAASTASQSHADNTRRARCQIREHEKRLEARKDKNTSGADDEEADNEGSKDELDDQHWDELLKAPEHLSPPLRSAKALLNHLEISAFRMLCGVGVKEKWPEVGELRINEKTNQPYFTPDFDQWAAEQLPNDLRHSSVHFNRKTIEWMAKETFRGFKAQAARERDEVKMAKQLENESNTRRHNRRTTKLKHLRLGAKLYAKLHGVDPMPLLENIDIVSDYASGPEDEDKESKADWKRMNSLTWGVEFEWLLEDIMGLYLNSLLERDLSRFGPKRFHASTRWNERPPIHVPWDFTIQRGYYEEFQDSWEFLMQQWYTRGDPEGFGKNTPQPEDETSG
;
A
#
# COMPACT_ATOMS: atom_id res chain seq x y z
N MET A 1 18.96 -50.80 -21.49
CA MET A 1 18.97 -49.60 -20.63
C MET A 1 19.13 -48.30 -21.41
N LEU A 2 20.17 -48.10 -22.23
CA LEU A 2 20.39 -46.85 -22.99
C LEU A 2 19.21 -46.37 -23.86
N ARG A 3 18.49 -47.28 -24.53
CA ARG A 3 17.31 -46.90 -25.36
C ARG A 3 16.15 -46.32 -24.53
N GLU A 4 15.95 -46.79 -23.30
CA GLU A 4 14.89 -46.30 -22.42
C GLU A 4 15.26 -44.94 -21.79
N VAL A 5 16.55 -44.73 -21.51
CA VAL A 5 17.05 -43.41 -21.07
C VAL A 5 16.85 -42.38 -22.17
N LEU A 6 17.18 -42.71 -23.43
CA LEU A 6 17.02 -41.80 -24.56
C LEU A 6 15.53 -41.47 -24.84
N LYS A 7 14.63 -42.44 -24.70
CA LYS A 7 13.18 -42.19 -24.81
C LYS A 7 12.67 -41.23 -23.73
N ARG A 8 13.14 -41.38 -22.48
CA ARG A 8 12.78 -40.48 -21.37
C ARG A 8 13.33 -39.07 -21.59
N GLN A 9 14.56 -38.95 -22.10
CA GLN A 9 15.18 -37.67 -22.40
C GLN A 9 14.41 -36.92 -23.50
N ASN A 10 14.09 -37.60 -24.61
CA ASN A 10 13.28 -37.03 -25.69
C ASN A 10 11.86 -36.64 -25.25
N LYS A 11 11.28 -37.38 -24.29
CA LYS A 11 9.97 -37.04 -23.71
C LYS A 11 10.07 -35.74 -22.89
N MET A 12 11.08 -35.62 -22.02
CA MET A 12 11.30 -34.41 -21.23
C MET A 12 11.58 -33.20 -22.11
N GLU A 13 12.37 -33.34 -23.19
CA GLU A 13 12.63 -32.23 -24.12
C GLU A 13 11.36 -31.72 -24.80
N LYS A 14 10.43 -32.62 -25.17
CA LYS A 14 9.12 -32.24 -25.73
C LYS A 14 8.24 -31.51 -24.71
N GLU A 15 8.24 -31.95 -23.45
CA GLU A 15 7.52 -31.29 -22.36
C GLU A 15 8.09 -29.89 -22.09
N ILE A 16 9.42 -29.74 -22.05
CA ILE A 16 10.10 -28.44 -21.88
C ILE A 16 9.76 -27.49 -23.04
N GLN A 17 9.78 -27.97 -24.29
CA GLN A 17 9.41 -27.14 -25.44
C GLN A 17 7.93 -26.70 -25.39
N THR A 18 7.04 -27.56 -24.91
CA THR A 18 5.62 -27.24 -24.75
C THR A 18 5.41 -26.17 -23.69
N LEU A 19 6.07 -26.30 -22.54
CA LEU A 19 6.03 -25.29 -21.47
C LEU A 19 6.60 -23.94 -21.92
N ARG A 20 7.71 -23.94 -22.68
CA ARG A 20 8.27 -22.69 -23.26
C ARG A 20 7.28 -21.98 -24.17
N LYS A 21 6.54 -22.72 -25.01
CA LYS A 21 5.49 -22.15 -25.88
C LYS A 21 4.33 -21.56 -25.06
N GLN A 22 3.90 -22.24 -24.00
CA GLN A 22 2.84 -21.73 -23.11
C GLN A 22 3.26 -20.45 -22.38
N VAL A 23 4.50 -20.40 -21.87
CA VAL A 23 5.03 -19.20 -21.20
C VAL A 23 5.10 -18.02 -22.17
N ALA A 24 5.58 -18.23 -23.40
CA ALA A 24 5.63 -17.19 -24.42
C ALA A 24 4.22 -16.65 -24.77
N SER A 25 3.22 -17.54 -24.91
CA SER A 25 1.83 -17.15 -25.15
C SER A 25 1.25 -16.32 -24.00
N ASN A 26 1.52 -16.72 -22.75
CA ASN A 26 1.03 -16.00 -21.57
C ASN A 26 1.68 -14.62 -21.42
N GLN A 27 2.95 -14.49 -21.80
CA GLN A 27 3.66 -13.20 -21.82
C GLN A 27 3.08 -12.25 -22.88
N THR A 28 2.73 -12.76 -24.07
CA THR A 28 2.08 -11.93 -25.11
C THR A 28 0.68 -11.44 -24.69
N ILE A 29 -0.11 -12.29 -24.02
CA ILE A 29 -1.43 -11.91 -23.51
C ILE A 29 -1.31 -10.86 -22.41
N ALA A 30 -0.38 -11.04 -21.47
CA ALA A 30 -0.12 -10.08 -20.39
C ALA A 30 0.39 -8.72 -20.90
N ALA A 31 1.21 -8.69 -21.94
CA ALA A 31 1.68 -7.45 -22.57
C ALA A 31 0.55 -6.68 -23.26
N SER A 32 -0.40 -7.39 -23.88
CA SER A 32 -1.54 -6.76 -24.57
C SER A 32 -2.56 -6.14 -23.60
N THR A 33 -2.86 -6.81 -22.48
CA THR A 33 -3.82 -6.33 -21.47
C THR A 33 -3.25 -5.18 -20.62
N ALA A 34 -1.94 -5.21 -20.33
CA ALA A 34 -1.26 -4.10 -19.66
C ALA A 34 -1.22 -2.82 -20.52
N SER A 35 -1.08 -2.97 -21.84
CA SER A 35 -1.00 -1.84 -22.78
C SER A 35 -2.34 -1.09 -22.92
N GLN A 36 -3.47 -1.80 -22.91
CA GLN A 36 -4.80 -1.19 -22.97
C GLN A 36 -5.16 -0.42 -21.68
N SER A 37 -4.88 -1.01 -20.51
CA SER A 37 -5.09 -0.36 -19.21
C SER A 37 -4.26 0.92 -19.03
N HIS A 38 -3.01 0.92 -19.52
CA HIS A 38 -2.13 2.07 -19.37
C HIS A 38 -2.50 3.24 -20.31
N ALA A 39 -2.95 2.95 -21.53
CA ALA A 39 -3.41 3.95 -22.47
C ALA A 39 -4.66 4.69 -21.96
N ASP A 40 -5.63 3.98 -21.39
CA ASP A 40 -6.87 4.56 -20.85
C ASP A 40 -6.61 5.43 -19.60
N ASN A 41 -5.74 4.96 -18.70
CA ASN A 41 -5.34 5.75 -17.52
C ASN A 41 -4.58 7.02 -17.91
N THR A 42 -3.72 6.95 -18.93
CA THR A 42 -2.96 8.11 -19.43
C THR A 42 -3.89 9.14 -20.09
N ARG A 43 -4.89 8.67 -20.86
CA ARG A 43 -5.91 9.54 -21.47
C ARG A 43 -6.77 10.24 -20.41
N ARG A 44 -7.17 9.53 -19.35
CA ARG A 44 -7.96 10.09 -18.24
C ARG A 44 -7.18 11.13 -17.44
N ALA A 45 -5.90 10.88 -17.18
CA ALA A 45 -5.01 11.84 -16.52
C ALA A 45 -4.81 13.11 -17.35
N ARG A 46 -4.61 12.99 -18.66
CA ARG A 46 -4.49 14.15 -19.57
C ARG A 46 -5.76 15.01 -19.62
N CYS A 47 -6.95 14.40 -19.59
CA CYS A 47 -8.20 15.16 -19.48
C CYS A 47 -8.29 15.95 -18.17
N GLN A 48 -7.91 15.35 -17.03
CA GLN A 48 -7.96 16.03 -15.73
C GLN A 48 -6.96 17.20 -15.64
N ILE A 49 -5.76 17.04 -16.21
CA ILE A 49 -4.77 18.12 -16.29
C ILE A 49 -5.30 19.28 -17.13
N ARG A 50 -5.87 19.00 -18.31
CA ARG A 50 -6.42 20.03 -19.20
C ARG A 50 -7.61 20.78 -18.57
N GLU A 51 -8.45 20.10 -17.80
CA GLU A 51 -9.53 20.73 -17.03
C GLU A 51 -8.99 21.61 -15.89
N HIS A 52 -7.92 21.17 -15.22
CA HIS A 52 -7.28 21.95 -14.17
C HIS A 52 -6.60 23.21 -14.71
N GLU A 53 -5.89 23.12 -15.85
CA GLU A 53 -5.30 24.26 -16.55
C GLU A 53 -6.37 25.26 -16.99
N LYS A 54 -7.48 24.80 -17.60
CA LYS A 54 -8.61 25.67 -17.93
C LYS A 54 -9.19 26.40 -16.71
N ARG A 55 -9.21 25.77 -15.53
CA ARG A 55 -9.66 26.40 -14.28
C ARG A 55 -8.66 27.43 -13.74
N LEU A 56 -7.36 27.23 -13.98
CA LEU A 56 -6.32 28.19 -13.60
C LEU A 56 -6.32 29.41 -14.55
N GLU A 57 -6.47 29.21 -15.85
CA GLU A 57 -6.59 30.32 -16.82
C GLU A 57 -7.83 31.18 -16.51
N ALA A 58 -8.99 30.55 -16.28
CA ALA A 58 -10.22 31.25 -15.90
C ALA A 58 -10.12 32.00 -14.55
N ARG A 59 -9.12 31.68 -13.70
CA ARG A 59 -8.81 32.43 -12.48
C ARG A 59 -7.87 33.59 -12.74
N LYS A 60 -6.97 33.51 -13.72
CA LYS A 60 -6.11 34.62 -14.12
C LYS A 60 -6.91 35.72 -14.79
N ASP A 61 -7.87 35.38 -15.63
CA ASP A 61 -8.73 36.36 -16.33
C ASP A 61 -9.61 37.20 -15.39
N LYS A 62 -9.77 36.77 -14.12
CA LYS A 62 -10.48 37.56 -13.10
C LYS A 62 -9.61 38.55 -12.33
N ASN A 63 -8.28 38.49 -12.48
CA ASN A 63 -7.35 39.23 -11.62
C ASN A 63 -6.41 40.21 -12.35
N THR A 64 -6.56 40.38 -13.66
CA THR A 64 -5.70 41.29 -14.44
C THR A 64 -6.53 42.19 -15.33
N SER A 65 -7.05 43.27 -14.74
CA SER A 65 -7.35 44.50 -15.48
C SER A 65 -6.19 45.48 -15.29
N GLY A 66 -5.48 45.79 -16.37
CA GLY A 66 -4.59 46.96 -16.45
C GLY A 66 -3.12 46.59 -16.65
N ALA A 67 -2.70 46.56 -17.91
CA ALA A 67 -1.55 47.28 -18.44
C ALA A 67 -1.11 46.66 -19.78
N ASP A 68 -0.97 47.55 -20.74
CA ASP A 68 -0.67 47.36 -22.15
C ASP A 68 0.69 46.69 -22.46
N ASP A 69 0.71 46.13 -23.67
CA ASP A 69 1.76 46.28 -24.70
C ASP A 69 2.89 45.25 -24.92
N GLU A 70 2.98 44.97 -26.23
CA GLU A 70 4.09 44.57 -27.11
C GLU A 70 4.40 43.08 -27.36
N GLU A 71 4.24 42.76 -28.65
CA GLU A 71 4.68 41.57 -29.37
C GLU A 71 6.19 41.39 -29.35
N ALA A 72 6.64 40.14 -29.38
CA ALA A 72 7.89 39.78 -30.05
C ALA A 72 7.85 38.30 -30.45
N ASP A 73 7.82 38.07 -31.76
CA ASP A 73 8.10 36.80 -32.41
C ASP A 73 9.48 36.28 -32.00
N ASN A 74 9.56 35.01 -31.56
CA ASN A 74 10.82 34.28 -31.53
C ASN A 74 10.60 32.82 -31.91
N GLU A 75 10.54 32.59 -33.23
CA GLU A 75 10.79 31.28 -33.83
C GLU A 75 12.30 30.97 -33.74
N GLY A 76 12.68 29.97 -32.94
CA GLY A 76 14.00 29.33 -33.08
C GLY A 76 14.67 28.89 -31.79
N SER A 77 14.34 27.69 -31.31
CA SER A 77 15.32 26.85 -30.62
C SER A 77 14.85 25.39 -30.65
N LYS A 78 15.77 24.53 -31.07
CA LYS A 78 15.59 23.14 -31.45
C LYS A 78 16.11 22.28 -30.30
N ASP A 79 15.22 21.59 -29.59
CA ASP A 79 15.50 20.42 -28.77
C ASP A 79 16.70 20.47 -27.80
N GLU A 80 16.88 21.58 -27.07
CA GLU A 80 17.45 21.53 -25.71
C GLU A 80 16.32 21.19 -24.73
N LEU A 81 15.83 19.95 -24.79
CA LEU A 81 14.92 19.44 -23.76
C LEU A 81 15.71 19.19 -22.47
N ASP A 82 15.88 20.28 -21.73
CA ASP A 82 16.04 20.41 -20.28
C ASP A 82 16.63 19.21 -19.53
N ASP A 83 17.97 19.16 -19.48
CA ASP A 83 18.72 18.44 -18.44
C ASP A 83 18.33 18.88 -17.01
N GLN A 84 17.64 20.02 -16.86
CA GLN A 84 17.20 20.59 -15.58
C GLN A 84 15.97 19.90 -14.96
N HIS A 85 15.16 19.19 -15.73
CA HIS A 85 13.91 18.61 -15.21
C HIS A 85 14.17 17.47 -14.20
N TRP A 86 15.36 16.86 -14.23
CA TRP A 86 15.73 15.75 -13.36
C TRP A 86 16.19 16.16 -11.97
N ASP A 87 16.70 17.38 -11.81
CA ASP A 87 17.00 17.95 -10.49
C ASP A 87 15.73 18.07 -9.63
N GLU A 88 14.56 18.11 -10.26
CA GLU A 88 13.29 18.05 -9.55
C GLU A 88 13.17 16.77 -8.73
N LEU A 89 13.53 15.59 -9.28
CA LEU A 89 13.49 14.32 -8.55
C LEU A 89 14.46 14.26 -7.38
N LEU A 90 15.50 15.11 -7.37
CA LEU A 90 16.46 15.21 -6.27
C LEU A 90 15.92 16.05 -5.10
N LYS A 91 14.90 16.89 -5.33
CA LYS A 91 14.27 17.69 -4.28
C LYS A 91 13.61 16.81 -3.21
N ALA A 92 13.43 17.39 -2.03
CA ALA A 92 12.73 16.74 -0.92
C ALA A 92 11.29 16.34 -1.34
N PRO A 93 10.72 15.25 -0.81
CA PRO A 93 9.41 14.75 -1.20
C PRO A 93 8.27 15.78 -1.10
N GLU A 94 8.42 16.75 -0.20
CA GLU A 94 7.48 17.85 0.05
C GLU A 94 7.39 18.84 -1.12
N HIS A 95 8.49 19.01 -1.86
CA HIS A 95 8.57 19.91 -3.01
C HIS A 95 8.29 19.22 -4.36
N LEU A 96 8.00 17.92 -4.32
CA LEU A 96 7.69 17.14 -5.50
C LEU A 96 6.20 17.14 -5.80
N SER A 97 5.85 17.29 -7.09
CA SER A 97 4.50 17.05 -7.57
C SER A 97 4.08 15.59 -7.30
N PRO A 98 2.78 15.28 -7.12
CA PRO A 98 2.34 13.91 -6.84
C PRO A 98 2.83 12.86 -7.86
N PRO A 99 2.83 13.12 -9.19
CA PRO A 99 3.37 12.18 -10.18
C PRO A 99 4.87 11.92 -10.00
N LEU A 100 5.67 12.97 -9.75
CA LEU A 100 7.11 12.85 -9.53
C LEU A 100 7.42 12.10 -8.23
N ARG A 101 6.61 12.28 -7.18
CA ARG A 101 6.73 11.51 -5.94
C ARG A 101 6.48 10.02 -6.18
N SER A 102 5.49 9.67 -6.98
CA SER A 102 5.24 8.28 -7.39
C SER A 102 6.38 7.71 -8.23
N ALA A 103 6.92 8.48 -9.18
CA ALA A 103 8.08 8.07 -9.98
C ALA A 103 9.33 7.85 -9.12
N LYS A 104 9.64 8.77 -8.20
CA LYS A 104 10.75 8.65 -7.23
C LYS A 104 10.60 7.41 -6.35
N ALA A 105 9.39 7.12 -5.87
CA ALA A 105 9.11 5.92 -5.09
C ALA A 105 9.33 4.62 -5.90
N LEU A 106 8.90 4.60 -7.16
CA LEU A 106 9.10 3.45 -8.05
C LEU A 106 10.59 3.22 -8.36
N LEU A 107 11.33 4.27 -8.70
CA LEU A 107 12.77 4.19 -8.96
C LEU A 107 13.53 3.67 -7.74
N ASN A 108 13.24 4.24 -6.56
CA ASN A 108 13.83 3.78 -5.30
C ASN A 108 13.52 2.29 -5.05
N HIS A 109 12.27 1.86 -5.29
CA HIS A 109 11.92 0.44 -5.18
C HIS A 109 12.71 -0.45 -6.15
N LEU A 110 12.82 -0.07 -7.42
CA LEU A 110 13.57 -0.82 -8.43
C LEU A 110 15.05 -0.91 -8.08
N GLU A 111 15.64 0.18 -7.61
CA GLU A 111 17.03 0.26 -7.20
C GLU A 111 17.30 -0.61 -5.97
N ILE A 112 16.47 -0.51 -4.92
CA ILE A 112 16.56 -1.36 -3.73
C ILE A 112 16.47 -2.83 -4.14
N SER A 113 15.53 -3.19 -5.02
CA SER A 113 15.35 -4.55 -5.51
C SER A 113 16.56 -5.05 -6.30
N ALA A 114 17.11 -4.21 -7.19
CA ALA A 114 18.28 -4.55 -7.98
C ALA A 114 19.52 -4.72 -7.10
N PHE A 115 19.74 -3.80 -6.16
CA PHE A 115 20.87 -3.87 -5.22
C PHE A 115 20.80 -5.12 -4.34
N ARG A 116 19.62 -5.41 -3.78
CA ARG A 116 19.38 -6.65 -3.02
C ARG A 116 19.61 -7.90 -3.86
N MET A 117 19.16 -7.91 -5.12
CA MET A 117 19.39 -9.04 -6.03
C MET A 117 20.87 -9.25 -6.34
N LEU A 118 21.62 -8.18 -6.62
CA LEU A 118 23.07 -8.22 -6.84
C LEU A 118 23.81 -8.75 -5.61
N CYS A 119 23.32 -8.40 -4.42
CA CYS A 119 23.85 -8.89 -3.16
C CYS A 119 23.27 -10.24 -2.76
N GLY A 120 22.34 -10.85 -3.50
CA GLY A 120 21.70 -12.11 -3.10
C GLY A 120 20.98 -12.04 -1.75
N VAL A 121 20.39 -10.90 -1.38
CA VAL A 121 19.65 -10.70 -0.12
C VAL A 121 18.16 -10.60 -0.42
N GLY A 122 17.33 -11.44 0.19
CA GLY A 122 15.87 -11.35 0.05
C GLY A 122 15.29 -10.04 0.60
N VAL A 123 14.08 -9.63 0.19
CA VAL A 123 13.46 -8.34 0.60
C VAL A 123 13.36 -8.15 2.13
N LYS A 124 13.21 -9.25 2.88
CA LYS A 124 13.07 -9.26 4.34
C LYS A 124 14.24 -9.94 5.06
N GLU A 125 15.26 -10.32 4.31
CA GLU A 125 16.43 -10.99 4.87
C GLU A 125 17.36 -9.94 5.48
N LYS A 126 18.02 -10.32 6.58
CA LYS A 126 19.04 -9.50 7.23
C LYS A 126 20.23 -9.32 6.29
N TRP A 127 20.93 -8.20 6.42
CA TRP A 127 22.17 -8.03 5.67
C TRP A 127 23.25 -8.98 6.22
N PRO A 128 24.01 -9.66 5.35
CA PRO A 128 25.10 -10.55 5.73
C PRO A 128 26.26 -9.78 6.38
N GLU A 129 27.14 -10.50 7.07
CA GLU A 129 28.39 -9.92 7.57
C GLU A 129 29.42 -9.72 6.44
N VAL A 130 30.33 -8.76 6.60
CA VAL A 130 31.31 -8.36 5.56
C VAL A 130 32.21 -9.54 5.12
N GLY A 131 32.45 -10.51 6.00
CA GLY A 131 33.24 -11.72 5.70
C GLY A 131 32.43 -12.92 5.21
N GLU A 132 31.11 -12.81 5.11
CA GLU A 132 30.25 -13.94 4.77
C GLU A 132 30.24 -14.18 3.25
N LEU A 133 30.89 -15.27 2.85
CA LEU A 133 30.97 -15.73 1.47
C LEU A 133 29.65 -16.43 1.09
N ARG A 134 28.85 -15.77 0.24
CA ARG A 134 27.60 -16.33 -0.28
C ARG A 134 27.74 -16.61 -1.76
N ILE A 135 27.34 -17.79 -2.20
CA ILE A 135 27.45 -18.23 -3.59
C ILE A 135 26.05 -18.35 -4.19
N ASN A 136 25.87 -17.81 -5.39
CA ASN A 136 24.64 -17.98 -6.14
C ASN A 136 24.57 -19.41 -6.68
N GLU A 137 23.63 -20.22 -6.19
CA GLU A 137 23.48 -21.64 -6.59
C GLU A 137 23.29 -21.84 -8.11
N LYS A 138 22.73 -20.85 -8.81
CA LYS A 138 22.45 -20.97 -10.26
C LYS A 138 23.66 -20.68 -11.12
N THR A 139 24.47 -19.70 -10.72
CA THR A 139 25.64 -19.24 -11.52
C THR A 139 26.97 -19.73 -10.97
N ASN A 140 26.97 -20.27 -9.74
CA ASN A 140 28.14 -20.67 -8.98
C ASN A 140 29.17 -19.54 -8.78
N GLN A 141 28.70 -18.29 -8.83
CA GLN A 141 29.51 -17.08 -8.59
C GLN A 141 29.22 -16.52 -7.19
N PRO A 142 30.20 -15.92 -6.51
CA PRO A 142 29.96 -15.25 -5.25
C PRO A 142 29.04 -14.03 -5.46
N TYR A 143 28.10 -13.81 -4.54
CA TYR A 143 27.35 -12.57 -4.47
C TYR A 143 28.27 -11.43 -4.03
N PHE A 144 27.95 -10.21 -4.47
CA PHE A 144 28.63 -9.03 -3.95
C PHE A 144 28.16 -8.80 -2.51
N THR A 145 29.07 -8.88 -1.54
CA THR A 145 28.82 -8.45 -0.17
C THR A 145 29.42 -7.05 0.00
N PRO A 146 28.62 -5.98 -0.05
CA PRO A 146 29.14 -4.64 0.12
C PRO A 146 29.69 -4.45 1.53
N ASP A 147 30.95 -4.02 1.63
CA ASP A 147 31.48 -3.51 2.88
C ASP A 147 30.94 -2.08 3.09
N PHE A 148 29.94 -1.94 3.96
CA PHE A 148 29.34 -0.64 4.25
C PHE A 148 30.26 0.31 5.05
N ASP A 149 31.39 -0.22 5.55
CA ASP A 149 32.35 0.47 6.41
C ASP A 149 33.62 0.88 5.65
N GLN A 150 34.00 0.18 4.57
CA GLN A 150 35.06 0.57 3.63
C GLN A 150 34.50 1.11 2.30
N TRP A 151 34.24 2.42 2.21
CA TRP A 151 34.06 3.06 0.89
C TRP A 151 35.43 3.42 0.31
N ALA A 152 35.97 2.60 -0.58
CA ALA A 152 37.04 2.99 -1.49
C ALA A 152 36.42 3.40 -2.84
N ALA A 153 36.75 4.59 -3.32
CA ALA A 153 36.09 5.26 -4.45
C ALA A 153 36.51 4.73 -5.84
N GLU A 154 36.77 3.44 -6.02
CA GLU A 154 37.41 2.95 -7.24
C GLU A 154 36.60 1.89 -8.02
N GLN A 155 36.20 2.33 -9.21
CA GLN A 155 35.75 1.61 -10.41
C GLN A 155 34.32 1.04 -10.44
N LEU A 156 33.51 1.61 -11.35
CA LEU A 156 32.19 1.13 -11.73
C LEU A 156 32.27 0.09 -12.89
N PRO A 157 31.40 -0.95 -12.89
CA PRO A 157 31.27 -1.89 -14.01
C PRO A 157 30.81 -1.23 -15.32
N ASN A 158 31.28 -1.75 -16.46
CA ASN A 158 31.02 -1.21 -17.80
C ASN A 158 29.54 -1.30 -18.26
N ASP A 159 28.72 -2.11 -17.61
CA ASP A 159 27.33 -2.39 -18.01
C ASP A 159 26.38 -1.19 -17.80
N LEU A 160 26.81 -0.16 -17.06
CA LEU A 160 26.04 1.07 -16.82
C LEU A 160 26.26 2.16 -17.90
N ARG A 161 26.95 1.86 -19.01
CA ARG A 161 27.30 2.84 -20.07
C ARG A 161 26.36 2.82 -21.31
N HIS A 162 25.18 2.19 -21.23
CA HIS A 162 24.32 2.01 -22.41
C HIS A 162 23.60 3.31 -22.84
N SER A 163 23.66 3.64 -24.13
CA SER A 163 23.20 4.92 -24.69
C SER A 163 21.68 5.14 -24.70
N SER A 164 20.88 4.09 -24.48
CA SER A 164 19.42 4.14 -24.55
C SER A 164 18.72 4.42 -23.21
N VAL A 165 19.49 4.69 -22.15
CA VAL A 165 18.97 4.95 -20.80
C VAL A 165 19.58 6.25 -20.29
N HIS A 166 18.78 7.33 -20.25
CA HIS A 166 19.24 8.63 -19.77
C HIS A 166 19.04 8.77 -18.25
N PHE A 167 20.08 8.39 -17.52
CA PHE A 167 20.34 8.89 -16.18
C PHE A 167 21.79 9.39 -16.18
N ASN A 168 22.07 10.60 -15.69
CA ASN A 168 23.45 11.04 -15.57
C ASN A 168 24.16 10.15 -14.54
N ARG A 169 25.42 9.80 -14.81
CA ARG A 169 26.30 9.07 -13.87
C ARG A 169 26.19 9.62 -12.45
N LYS A 170 26.15 10.95 -12.30
CA LYS A 170 26.02 11.63 -11.00
C LYS A 170 24.70 11.31 -10.30
N THR A 171 23.60 11.14 -11.03
CA THR A 171 22.28 10.86 -10.48
C THR A 171 22.19 9.42 -9.99
N ILE A 172 22.68 8.45 -10.77
CA ILE A 172 22.77 7.05 -10.33
C ILE A 172 23.71 6.95 -9.11
N GLU A 173 24.86 7.62 -9.15
CA GLU A 173 25.78 7.64 -8.01
C GLU A 173 25.15 8.27 -6.77
N TRP A 174 24.38 9.34 -6.92
CA TRP A 174 23.74 10.01 -5.80
C TRP A 174 22.58 9.19 -5.23
N MET A 175 21.73 8.62 -6.08
CA MET A 175 20.65 7.72 -5.66
C MET A 175 21.24 6.48 -4.98
N ALA A 176 22.25 5.86 -5.57
CA ALA A 176 22.98 4.74 -4.97
C ALA A 176 23.59 5.13 -3.62
N LYS A 177 24.16 6.33 -3.49
CA LYS A 177 24.68 6.84 -2.22
C LYS A 177 23.58 7.04 -1.19
N GLU A 178 22.42 7.57 -1.57
CA GLU A 178 21.31 7.80 -0.65
C GLU A 178 20.68 6.48 -0.19
N THR A 179 20.46 5.55 -1.12
CA THR A 179 20.02 4.18 -0.85
C THR A 179 21.01 3.46 0.06
N PHE A 180 22.31 3.57 -0.24
CA PHE A 180 23.39 3.00 0.56
C PHE A 180 23.48 3.61 1.96
N ARG A 181 23.30 4.94 2.11
CA ARG A 181 23.22 5.60 3.42
C ARG A 181 22.03 5.09 4.22
N GLY A 182 20.88 4.89 3.57
CA GLY A 182 19.71 4.25 4.17
C GLY A 182 20.02 2.84 4.67
N PHE A 183 20.66 2.02 3.84
CA PHE A 183 21.09 0.67 4.23
C PHE A 183 22.15 0.67 5.34
N LYS A 184 23.10 1.60 5.31
CA LYS A 184 24.10 1.76 6.37
C LYS A 184 23.44 2.09 7.70
N ALA A 185 22.49 3.03 7.71
CA ALA A 185 21.72 3.36 8.92
C ALA A 185 20.84 2.17 9.38
N GLN A 186 20.29 1.38 8.46
CA GLN A 186 19.56 0.17 8.78
C GLN A 186 20.49 -0.91 9.39
N ALA A 187 21.60 -1.23 8.74
CA ALA A 187 22.57 -2.23 9.20
C ALA A 187 23.17 -1.85 10.56
N ALA A 188 23.50 -0.56 10.76
CA ALA A 188 23.99 -0.06 12.04
C ALA A 188 22.95 -0.16 13.17
N ARG A 189 21.65 -0.07 12.83
CA ARG A 189 20.57 -0.34 13.79
C ARG A 189 20.49 -1.84 14.05
N GLU A 190 20.43 -2.68 13.01
CA GLU A 190 20.33 -4.14 13.15
C GLU A 190 21.46 -4.77 13.98
N ARG A 191 22.66 -4.19 13.97
CA ARG A 191 23.81 -4.62 14.79
C ARG A 191 23.72 -4.19 16.26
N ASP A 192 22.89 -3.20 16.59
CA ASP A 192 22.74 -2.62 17.93
C ASP A 192 21.33 -2.88 18.47
N GLU A 193 21.21 -3.88 19.34
CA GLU A 193 19.93 -4.33 19.90
C GLU A 193 19.16 -3.19 20.59
N VAL A 194 19.86 -2.26 21.24
CA VAL A 194 19.23 -1.12 21.93
C VAL A 194 18.63 -0.15 20.92
N LYS A 195 19.35 0.13 19.83
CA LYS A 195 18.82 0.97 18.74
C LYS A 195 17.65 0.30 18.02
N MET A 196 17.69 -1.01 17.81
CA MET A 196 16.56 -1.76 17.24
C MET A 196 15.32 -1.71 18.12
N ALA A 197 15.47 -1.96 19.42
CA ALA A 197 14.36 -1.87 20.37
C ALA A 197 13.71 -0.47 20.35
N LYS A 198 14.53 0.58 20.40
CA LYS A 198 14.05 1.97 20.31
C LYS A 198 13.37 2.30 18.98
N GLN A 199 13.86 1.73 17.86
CA GLN A 199 13.19 1.90 16.56
C GLN A 199 11.82 1.23 16.56
N LEU A 200 11.72 -0.01 17.03
CA LEU A 200 10.44 -0.73 17.09
C LEU A 200 9.41 0.02 17.95
N GLU A 201 9.87 0.60 19.06
CA GLU A 201 9.07 1.47 19.91
C GLU A 201 8.61 2.74 19.14
N ASN A 202 9.54 3.45 18.50
CA ASN A 202 9.22 4.64 17.71
C ASN A 202 8.25 4.35 16.55
N GLU A 203 8.43 3.23 15.85
CA GLU A 203 7.53 2.79 14.80
C GLU A 203 6.15 2.44 15.35
N SER A 204 6.09 1.78 16.51
CA SER A 204 4.84 1.52 17.22
C SER A 204 4.12 2.82 17.58
N ASN A 205 4.85 3.78 18.16
CA ASN A 205 4.33 5.11 18.51
C ASN A 205 3.85 5.87 17.27
N THR A 206 4.60 5.82 16.17
CA THR A 206 4.21 6.45 14.90
C THR A 206 2.93 5.80 14.33
N ARG A 207 2.84 4.47 14.34
CA ARG A 207 1.63 3.74 13.91
C ARG A 207 0.43 4.10 14.79
N ARG A 208 0.61 4.18 16.12
CA ARG A 208 -0.42 4.62 17.07
C ARG A 208 -0.88 6.04 16.75
N HIS A 209 0.05 6.99 16.64
CA HIS A 209 -0.27 8.37 16.28
C HIS A 209 -1.07 8.46 14.97
N ASN A 210 -0.62 7.78 13.91
CA ASN A 210 -1.32 7.78 12.63
C ASN A 210 -2.75 7.19 12.72
N ARG A 211 -2.93 6.10 13.49
CA ARG A 211 -4.26 5.53 13.77
C ARG A 211 -5.16 6.51 14.51
N ARG A 212 -4.63 7.21 15.53
CA ARG A 212 -5.34 8.24 16.30
C ARG A 212 -5.77 9.41 15.43
N THR A 213 -4.86 9.97 14.65
CA THR A 213 -5.13 11.08 13.74
C THR A 213 -6.19 10.71 12.70
N THR A 214 -6.13 9.48 12.18
CA THR A 214 -7.14 8.96 11.23
C THR A 214 -8.50 8.78 11.91
N LYS A 215 -8.56 8.15 13.08
CA LYS A 215 -9.81 7.94 13.83
C LYS A 215 -10.45 9.27 14.25
N LEU A 216 -9.65 10.22 14.74
CA LEU A 216 -10.10 11.56 15.11
C LEU A 216 -10.67 12.30 13.90
N LYS A 217 -10.05 12.16 12.72
CA LYS A 217 -10.59 12.72 11.47
C LYS A 217 -11.98 12.15 11.16
N HIS A 218 -12.20 10.85 11.36
CA HIS A 218 -13.51 10.22 11.15
C HIS A 218 -14.52 10.67 12.21
N LEU A 219 -14.14 10.69 13.49
CA LEU A 219 -14.99 11.16 14.59
C LEU A 219 -15.41 12.63 14.39
N ARG A 220 -14.51 13.50 13.91
CA ARG A 220 -14.84 14.90 13.56
C ARG A 220 -15.90 15.01 12.45
N LEU A 221 -15.95 14.06 11.53
CA LEU A 221 -16.98 14.03 10.50
C LEU A 221 -18.31 13.53 11.08
N GLY A 222 -18.28 12.45 11.87
CA GLY A 222 -19.45 11.93 12.58
C GLY A 222 -20.04 12.94 13.56
N ALA A 223 -19.21 13.70 14.27
CA ALA A 223 -19.62 14.70 15.27
C ALA A 223 -20.54 15.76 14.68
N LYS A 224 -20.27 16.20 13.45
CA LYS A 224 -21.14 17.16 12.74
C LYS A 224 -22.52 16.58 12.45
N LEU A 225 -22.59 15.27 12.15
CA LEU A 225 -23.85 14.57 11.93
C LEU A 225 -24.59 14.35 13.24
N TYR A 226 -23.86 13.98 14.29
CA TYR A 226 -24.39 13.83 15.65
C TYR A 226 -25.01 15.14 16.14
N ALA A 227 -24.29 16.26 16.01
CA ALA A 227 -24.79 17.58 16.40
C ALA A 227 -26.06 17.97 15.64
N LYS A 228 -26.16 17.60 14.36
CA LYS A 228 -27.37 17.84 13.56
C LYS A 228 -28.56 16.97 14.03
N LEU A 229 -28.31 15.74 14.45
CA LEU A 229 -29.34 14.78 14.85
C LEU A 229 -29.84 15.00 16.29
N HIS A 230 -28.92 15.25 17.22
CA HIS A 230 -29.21 15.34 18.65
C HIS A 230 -29.23 16.77 19.19
N GLY A 231 -28.78 17.77 18.42
CA GLY A 231 -28.70 19.17 18.85
C GLY A 231 -27.59 19.45 19.86
N VAL A 232 -26.71 18.49 20.14
CA VAL A 232 -25.58 18.61 21.08
C VAL A 232 -24.28 18.45 20.31
N ASP A 233 -23.35 19.39 20.46
CA ASP A 233 -22.04 19.33 19.80
C ASP A 233 -21.03 18.49 20.63
N PRO A 234 -20.61 17.30 20.15
CA PRO A 234 -19.62 16.51 20.85
C PRO A 234 -18.17 16.94 20.52
N MET A 235 -17.98 17.96 19.69
CA MET A 235 -16.65 18.39 19.25
C MET A 235 -15.72 18.83 20.40
N PRO A 236 -16.18 19.55 21.45
CA PRO A 236 -15.33 19.88 22.60
C PRO A 236 -14.76 18.64 23.31
N LEU A 237 -15.48 17.52 23.32
CA LEU A 237 -15.01 16.26 23.90
C LEU A 237 -13.93 15.59 23.05
N LEU A 238 -14.03 15.75 21.72
CA LEU A 238 -13.10 15.18 20.75
C LEU A 238 -11.82 16.03 20.57
N GLU A 239 -11.79 17.27 21.07
CA GLU A 239 -10.60 18.12 21.04
C GLU A 239 -9.51 17.67 22.02
N ASN A 240 -9.88 16.93 23.07
CA ASN A 240 -8.92 16.24 23.93
C ASN A 240 -8.38 14.98 23.24
N ILE A 241 -7.31 15.18 22.47
CA ILE A 241 -6.60 14.14 21.70
C ILE A 241 -6.20 12.93 22.57
N ASP A 242 -5.89 13.16 23.83
CA ASP A 242 -5.47 12.11 24.77
C ASP A 242 -6.61 11.15 25.13
N ILE A 243 -7.86 11.59 25.06
CA ILE A 243 -9.03 10.73 25.37
C ILE A 243 -9.33 9.81 24.19
N VAL A 244 -9.25 10.34 22.97
CA VAL A 244 -9.43 9.56 21.73
C VAL A 244 -8.23 8.63 21.50
N SER A 245 -7.05 9.02 22.01
CA SER A 245 -5.81 8.24 21.97
C SER A 245 -5.99 6.87 22.59
N ASP A 246 -6.51 6.82 23.82
CA ASP A 246 -6.62 5.57 24.55
C ASP A 246 -7.68 4.73 23.87
N TYR A 247 -8.91 5.21 23.69
CA TYR A 247 -9.95 4.46 22.98
C TYR A 247 -9.55 3.93 21.56
N ALA A 248 -8.60 4.55 20.86
CA ALA A 248 -8.10 4.09 19.57
C ALA A 248 -6.99 3.03 19.62
N SER A 249 -6.22 2.96 20.71
CA SER A 249 -4.90 2.31 20.70
C SER A 249 -4.92 0.83 21.08
N GLY A 250 -5.97 0.37 21.78
CA GLY A 250 -5.99 -0.99 22.36
C GLY A 250 -4.92 -1.17 23.45
N PRO A 251 -4.85 -2.35 24.10
CA PRO A 251 -3.81 -2.64 25.07
C PRO A 251 -2.42 -2.51 24.44
N GLU A 252 -1.44 -2.02 25.20
CA GLU A 252 -0.08 -1.80 24.69
C GLU A 252 0.67 -3.11 24.42
N ASP A 253 0.30 -4.14 25.16
CA ASP A 253 0.90 -5.47 25.15
C ASP A 253 -0.24 -6.46 25.43
N GLU A 254 -0.74 -7.12 24.37
CA GLU A 254 -1.85 -8.08 24.48
C GLU A 254 -1.49 -9.27 25.40
N ASP A 255 -0.20 -9.53 25.63
CA ASP A 255 0.27 -10.58 26.53
C ASP A 255 0.23 -10.13 28.01
N LYS A 256 0.27 -8.82 28.28
CA LYS A 256 0.21 -8.27 29.65
C LYS A 256 -1.17 -7.75 30.04
N GLU A 257 -1.91 -7.24 29.09
CA GLU A 257 -3.21 -6.61 29.33
C GLU A 257 -4.23 -7.12 28.32
N SER A 258 -5.26 -7.80 28.81
CA SER A 258 -6.34 -8.24 27.94
C SER A 258 -7.12 -7.04 27.42
N LYS A 259 -7.60 -7.12 26.18
CA LYS A 259 -8.44 -6.07 25.58
C LYS A 259 -9.71 -5.78 26.41
N ALA A 260 -10.22 -6.77 27.15
CA ALA A 260 -11.38 -6.62 28.00
C ALA A 260 -11.05 -5.80 29.26
N ASP A 261 -9.89 -6.06 29.88
CA ASP A 261 -9.43 -5.33 31.06
C ASP A 261 -9.07 -3.89 30.71
N TRP A 262 -8.41 -3.71 29.56
CA TRP A 262 -8.12 -2.39 29.01
C TRP A 262 -9.38 -1.57 28.73
N LYS A 263 -10.42 -2.18 28.16
CA LYS A 263 -11.74 -1.56 27.97
C LYS A 263 -12.38 -1.18 29.30
N ARG A 264 -12.32 -2.08 30.28
CA ARG A 264 -12.85 -1.84 31.63
C ARG A 264 -12.16 -0.66 32.30
N MET A 265 -10.83 -0.58 32.21
CA MET A 265 -10.06 0.55 32.73
C MET A 265 -10.47 1.87 32.06
N ASN A 266 -10.51 1.92 30.73
CA ASN A 266 -10.92 3.14 30.02
C ASN A 266 -12.37 3.56 30.36
N SER A 267 -13.27 2.59 30.49
CA SER A 267 -14.66 2.86 30.88
C SER A 267 -14.78 3.41 32.30
N LEU A 268 -13.92 2.96 33.22
CA LEU A 268 -13.83 3.50 34.58
C LEU A 268 -13.25 4.92 34.60
N THR A 269 -12.26 5.21 33.76
CA THR A 269 -11.60 6.52 33.70
C THR A 269 -12.48 7.59 33.07
N TRP A 270 -13.19 7.26 31.99
CA TRP A 270 -13.91 8.23 31.16
C TRP A 270 -15.44 8.12 31.24
N GLY A 271 -15.95 7.09 31.92
CA GLY A 271 -17.37 6.79 32.03
C GLY A 271 -17.89 5.93 30.86
N VAL A 272 -18.84 5.04 31.16
CA VAL A 272 -19.49 4.17 30.16
C VAL A 272 -20.15 5.01 29.06
N GLU A 273 -20.76 6.15 29.41
CA GLU A 273 -21.46 7.03 28.46
C GLU A 273 -20.55 7.56 27.34
N PHE A 274 -19.25 7.73 27.62
CA PHE A 274 -18.30 8.22 26.62
C PHE A 274 -18.01 7.18 25.52
N GLU A 275 -17.93 5.89 25.89
CA GLU A 275 -17.73 4.81 24.90
C GLU A 275 -18.92 4.73 23.94
N TRP A 276 -20.14 4.81 24.48
CA TRP A 276 -21.37 4.78 23.68
C TRP A 276 -21.47 5.99 22.75
N LEU A 277 -21.10 7.17 23.24
CA LEU A 277 -21.03 8.39 22.43
C LEU A 277 -20.05 8.22 21.25
N LEU A 278 -18.86 7.67 21.49
CA LEU A 278 -17.88 7.46 20.41
C LEU A 278 -18.34 6.41 19.40
N GLU A 279 -18.99 5.34 19.85
CA GLU A 279 -19.56 4.31 18.98
C GLU A 279 -20.69 4.88 18.12
N ASP A 280 -21.57 5.69 18.69
CA ASP A 280 -22.68 6.32 17.99
C ASP A 280 -22.18 7.34 16.94
N ILE A 281 -21.24 8.21 17.32
CA ILE A 281 -20.57 9.14 16.39
C ILE A 281 -19.90 8.38 15.24
N MET A 282 -19.22 7.28 15.52
CA MET A 282 -18.59 6.45 14.50
C MET A 282 -19.64 5.76 13.61
N GLY A 283 -20.74 5.29 14.19
CA GLY A 283 -21.87 4.70 13.47
C GLY A 283 -22.49 5.69 12.49
N LEU A 284 -22.75 6.93 12.92
CA LEU A 284 -23.23 8.01 12.05
C LEU A 284 -22.25 8.32 10.93
N TYR A 285 -20.95 8.37 11.22
CA TYR A 285 -19.93 8.54 10.19
C TYR A 285 -19.98 7.42 9.15
N LEU A 286 -19.96 6.15 9.59
CA LEU A 286 -20.00 5.00 8.68
C LEU A 286 -21.27 4.99 7.84
N ASN A 287 -22.43 5.27 8.43
CA ASN A 287 -23.71 5.34 7.71
C ASN A 287 -23.79 6.50 6.72
N SER A 288 -22.95 7.53 6.87
CA SER A 288 -22.86 8.64 5.92
C SER A 288 -21.96 8.35 4.71
N LEU A 289 -21.16 7.28 4.75
CA LEU A 289 -20.26 6.94 3.65
C LEU A 289 -21.02 6.29 2.50
N LEU A 290 -20.60 6.62 1.28
CA LEU A 290 -21.03 5.90 0.09
C LEU A 290 -20.58 4.44 0.16
N GLU A 291 -21.32 3.52 -0.45
CA GLU A 291 -21.02 2.08 -0.45
C GLU A 291 -19.59 1.76 -0.93
N ARG A 292 -19.10 2.50 -1.94
CA ARG A 292 -17.72 2.41 -2.41
C ARG A 292 -16.70 2.71 -1.32
N ASP A 293 -16.97 3.71 -0.48
CA ASP A 293 -16.05 4.11 0.59
C ASP A 293 -16.22 3.23 1.83
N LEU A 294 -17.45 2.75 2.09
CA LEU A 294 -17.75 1.75 3.12
C LEU A 294 -17.02 0.42 2.87
N SER A 295 -16.84 0.02 1.60
CA SER A 295 -16.06 -1.17 1.23
C SER A 295 -14.60 -1.14 1.71
N ARG A 296 -14.04 0.05 1.97
CA ARG A 296 -12.69 0.22 2.54
C ARG A 296 -12.64 -0.08 4.04
N PHE A 297 -13.78 0.00 4.71
CA PHE A 297 -13.97 -0.31 6.14
C PHE A 297 -14.52 -1.72 6.36
N GLY A 298 -15.08 -2.35 5.34
CA GLY A 298 -15.53 -3.73 5.41
C GLY A 298 -14.39 -4.70 5.73
N PRO A 299 -14.70 -5.83 6.42
CA PRO A 299 -13.71 -6.88 6.64
C PRO A 299 -13.20 -7.35 5.27
N LYS A 300 -11.90 -7.17 5.02
CA LYS A 300 -11.24 -7.76 3.85
C LYS A 300 -11.42 -9.27 3.96
N ARG A 301 -12.16 -9.88 3.04
CA ARG A 301 -12.26 -11.35 2.94
C ARG A 301 -10.85 -11.90 2.73
N PHE A 302 -10.36 -12.64 3.71
CA PHE A 302 -9.17 -13.46 3.54
C PHE A 302 -9.59 -14.75 2.86
N HIS A 303 -9.61 -14.76 1.53
CA HIS A 303 -9.58 -16.03 0.81
C HIS A 303 -8.15 -16.59 0.91
N ALA A 304 -8.00 -17.69 1.66
CA ALA A 304 -6.79 -18.51 1.72
C ALA A 304 -5.56 -17.94 2.46
N SER A 305 -5.68 -17.58 3.73
CA SER A 305 -4.51 -17.57 4.63
C SER A 305 -4.78 -18.50 5.81
N THR A 306 -3.79 -19.31 6.19
CA THR A 306 -3.77 -20.21 7.36
C THR A 306 -3.89 -19.49 8.71
N ARG A 307 -4.25 -18.21 8.72
CA ARG A 307 -4.52 -17.42 9.91
C ARG A 307 -6.03 -17.33 10.10
N TRP A 308 -6.57 -18.23 10.91
CA TRP A 308 -7.93 -18.15 11.40
C TRP A 308 -7.95 -17.15 12.56
N ASN A 309 -8.73 -16.08 12.44
CA ASN A 309 -9.12 -15.32 13.62
C ASN A 309 -10.35 -16.03 14.18
N GLU A 310 -10.23 -16.64 15.36
CA GLU A 310 -11.34 -17.33 16.05
C GLU A 310 -12.49 -16.39 16.44
N ARG A 311 -12.28 -15.08 16.33
CA ARG A 311 -13.26 -14.06 16.71
C ARG A 311 -14.09 -13.62 15.50
N PRO A 312 -15.43 -13.69 15.58
CA PRO A 312 -16.31 -13.25 14.52
C PRO A 312 -16.21 -11.73 14.26
N PRO A 313 -16.29 -11.26 13.00
CA PRO A 313 -16.45 -9.85 12.70
C PRO A 313 -17.70 -9.25 13.37
N ILE A 314 -17.49 -8.15 14.09
CA ILE A 314 -18.54 -7.47 14.87
C ILE A 314 -19.59 -6.83 13.94
N HIS A 315 -19.17 -6.36 12.76
CA HIS A 315 -20.07 -5.77 11.78
C HIS A 315 -19.98 -6.54 10.47
N VAL A 316 -21.13 -7.07 10.05
CA VAL A 316 -21.27 -7.79 8.79
C VAL A 316 -22.39 -7.16 7.97
N PRO A 317 -22.08 -6.61 6.78
CA PRO A 317 -23.10 -5.94 5.98
C PRO A 317 -24.09 -6.91 5.32
N TRP A 318 -23.68 -8.16 5.03
CA TRP A 318 -24.45 -9.13 4.25
C TRP A 318 -24.17 -10.58 4.66
N ASP A 319 -25.15 -11.47 4.51
CA ASP A 319 -25.08 -12.84 5.01
C ASP A 319 -24.10 -13.73 4.24
N PHE A 320 -23.99 -13.59 2.91
CA PHE A 320 -23.03 -14.34 2.08
C PHE A 320 -21.55 -14.13 2.43
N THR A 321 -21.23 -13.20 3.34
CA THR A 321 -19.88 -12.97 3.85
C THR A 321 -19.53 -13.85 5.06
N ILE A 322 -20.51 -14.56 5.58
CA ILE A 322 -20.39 -15.46 6.70
C ILE A 322 -20.38 -16.89 6.19
N GLN A 323 -19.41 -17.69 6.63
CA GLN A 323 -19.45 -19.12 6.38
C GLN A 323 -20.49 -19.77 7.29
N ARG A 324 -21.49 -20.44 6.71
CA ARG A 324 -22.59 -21.08 7.44
C ARG A 324 -22.14 -22.06 8.52
N GLY A 325 -21.23 -22.97 8.18
CA GLY A 325 -20.73 -23.95 9.14
C GLY A 325 -20.04 -23.31 10.37
N TYR A 326 -19.31 -22.21 10.17
CA TYR A 326 -18.69 -21.48 11.28
C TYR A 326 -19.74 -20.81 12.18
N TYR A 327 -20.77 -20.19 11.60
CA TYR A 327 -21.84 -19.60 12.41
C TYR A 327 -22.60 -20.64 13.22
N GLU A 328 -22.97 -21.76 12.61
CA GLU A 328 -23.68 -22.86 13.30
C GLU A 328 -22.85 -23.44 14.46
N GLU A 329 -21.53 -23.53 14.31
CA GLU A 329 -20.62 -24.05 15.34
C GLU A 329 -20.36 -23.06 16.48
N PHE A 330 -20.32 -21.75 16.21
CA PHE A 330 -19.83 -20.75 17.15
C PHE A 330 -20.86 -19.71 17.62
N GLN A 331 -22.10 -19.72 17.12
CA GLN A 331 -23.14 -18.74 17.48
C GLN A 331 -23.43 -18.69 18.98
N ASP A 332 -23.45 -19.84 19.67
CA ASP A 332 -23.75 -19.89 21.10
C ASP A 332 -22.61 -19.28 21.94
N SER A 333 -21.37 -19.43 21.49
CA SER A 333 -20.18 -18.90 22.18
C SER A 333 -20.03 -17.39 22.02
N TRP A 334 -20.60 -16.83 20.95
CA TRP A 334 -20.48 -15.41 20.59
C TRP A 334 -21.85 -14.75 20.39
N GLU A 335 -22.88 -15.22 21.08
CA GLU A 335 -24.28 -14.83 20.86
C GLU A 335 -24.44 -13.30 20.84
N PHE A 336 -23.80 -12.59 21.77
CA PHE A 336 -23.88 -11.12 21.85
C PHE A 336 -23.26 -10.40 20.64
N LEU A 337 -22.24 -10.97 19.99
CA LEU A 337 -21.58 -10.38 18.81
C LEU A 337 -22.24 -10.78 17.51
N MET A 338 -22.95 -11.90 17.49
CA MET A 338 -23.53 -12.46 16.28
C MET A 338 -25.02 -12.13 16.10
N GLN A 339 -25.63 -11.33 16.97
CA GLN A 339 -27.07 -10.99 16.91
C GLN A 339 -27.54 -10.45 15.55
N GLN A 340 -26.66 -9.80 14.77
CA GLN A 340 -27.00 -9.25 13.46
C GLN A 340 -26.63 -10.17 12.28
N TRP A 341 -25.98 -11.29 12.53
CA TRP A 341 -25.61 -12.24 11.49
C TRP A 341 -26.85 -12.97 10.98
N TYR A 342 -26.93 -13.24 9.68
CA TYR A 342 -28.11 -13.85 9.05
C TYR A 342 -29.42 -13.05 9.14
N THR A 343 -29.34 -11.77 9.51
CA THR A 343 -30.52 -10.89 9.61
C THR A 343 -30.71 -9.99 8.39
N ARG A 344 -29.64 -9.79 7.58
CA ARG A 344 -29.63 -8.76 6.52
C ARG A 344 -29.93 -9.33 5.13
N GLY A 345 -29.90 -10.65 4.96
CA GLY A 345 -30.08 -11.31 3.67
C GLY A 345 -28.84 -11.21 2.77
N ASP A 346 -28.92 -11.90 1.63
CA ASP A 346 -27.94 -11.76 0.54
C ASP A 346 -28.34 -10.58 -0.35
N PRO A 347 -27.38 -9.82 -0.91
CA PRO A 347 -27.69 -8.81 -1.92
C PRO A 347 -28.14 -9.48 -3.24
N GLU A 348 -28.79 -8.71 -4.10
CA GLU A 348 -29.24 -9.17 -5.43
C GLU A 348 -28.05 -9.70 -6.26
N GLY A 349 -28.22 -10.86 -6.90
CA GLY A 349 -27.15 -11.50 -7.68
C GLY A 349 -26.18 -12.36 -6.87
N PHE A 350 -26.37 -12.51 -5.55
CA PHE A 350 -25.51 -13.34 -4.69
C PHE A 350 -26.29 -14.40 -3.93
N GLY A 351 -25.62 -15.53 -3.67
CA GLY A 351 -26.17 -16.61 -2.86
C GLY A 351 -27.53 -17.07 -3.38
N LYS A 352 -28.55 -17.01 -2.53
CA LYS A 352 -29.94 -17.40 -2.91
C LYS A 352 -30.60 -16.42 -3.89
N ASN A 353 -30.08 -15.21 -4.01
CA ASN A 353 -30.58 -14.16 -4.90
C ASN A 353 -29.84 -14.12 -6.24
N THR A 354 -28.98 -15.12 -6.52
CA THR A 354 -28.39 -15.28 -7.85
C THR A 354 -29.48 -15.73 -8.81
N PRO A 355 -29.74 -14.99 -9.92
CA PRO A 355 -30.69 -15.44 -10.93
C PRO A 355 -30.30 -16.85 -11.36
N GLN A 356 -31.20 -17.80 -11.14
CA GLN A 356 -31.04 -19.14 -11.70
C GLN A 356 -30.97 -18.95 -13.22
N PRO A 357 -29.99 -19.54 -13.91
CA PRO A 357 -30.02 -19.56 -15.37
C PRO A 357 -31.36 -20.17 -15.75
N GLU A 358 -32.16 -19.42 -16.50
CA GLU A 358 -33.45 -19.92 -16.98
C GLU A 358 -33.16 -21.24 -17.69
N ASP A 359 -33.66 -22.34 -17.11
CA ASP A 359 -33.47 -23.67 -17.66
C ASP A 359 -33.82 -23.57 -19.15
N GLU A 360 -32.80 -23.72 -20.00
CA GLU A 360 -32.95 -23.79 -21.44
C GLU A 360 -33.89 -24.96 -21.70
N THR A 361 -35.15 -24.59 -21.86
CA THR A 361 -36.28 -25.49 -21.99
C THR A 361 -35.99 -26.46 -23.11
N SER A 362 -36.12 -27.74 -22.74
CA SER A 362 -36.12 -28.93 -23.58
C SER A 362 -36.37 -28.65 -25.06
N GLY A 363 -35.29 -28.78 -25.85
CA GLY A 363 -35.37 -29.15 -27.26
C GLY A 363 -35.44 -30.67 -27.41
#